data_AF-A0A7C5IIV4-F1
#
_entry.id   AF-A0A7C5IIV4-F1
#
_cell.length_a   1.000
_cell.length_b   1.000
_cell.length_c   1.000
_cell.angle_alpha   90.00
_cell.angle_beta   90.00
_cell.angle_gamma   90.00
#
_symmetry.space_group_name_H-M   'P 1'
#
loop_
_entity.id
_entity.type
_entity.pdbx_description
1 polymer ?
#
loop_
_entity_poly.entity_id
_entity_poly.type
_entity_poly.pdbx_seq_one_letter_code
_entity_poly.pdbx_strand_id
1 'polypeptide(L)'
;MSELVDGAQIAAAVERVAARLPELRDELNQLDAAMGDGDLGITVAKGAVALQEYTAANPPGDDLGKYLAGLGMAFNKAASSTMGALTATALMRAG
;
A
#
# COMPACT_ATOMS: atom_id res chain seq x y z
N MET A 1 -16.34 -16.83 18.38
CA MET A 1 -14.91 -17.07 18.10
C MET A 1 -14.38 -15.80 17.46
N SER A 2 -13.36 -15.18 18.05
CA SER A 2 -12.61 -14.13 17.37
C SER A 2 -11.79 -14.83 16.29
N GLU A 3 -12.06 -14.60 15.01
CA GLU A 3 -11.11 -14.97 13.96
C GLU A 3 -9.83 -14.16 14.19
N LEU A 4 -8.71 -14.85 14.34
CA LEU A 4 -7.39 -14.22 14.38
C LEU A 4 -6.93 -14.04 12.93
N VAL A 5 -6.38 -12.87 12.63
CA VAL A 5 -5.76 -12.57 11.33
C VAL A 5 -4.28 -12.88 11.43
N ASP A 6 -3.77 -13.73 10.55
CA ASP A 6 -2.34 -14.06 10.46
C ASP A 6 -1.61 -13.26 9.37
N GLY A 7 -0.27 -13.40 9.35
CA GLY A 7 0.56 -12.70 8.39
C GLY A 7 0.29 -13.07 6.93
N ALA A 8 -0.05 -14.33 6.65
CA ALA A 8 -0.35 -14.77 5.29
C ALA A 8 -1.65 -14.12 4.78
N GLN A 9 -2.65 -13.97 5.65
CA GLN A 9 -3.88 -13.25 5.34
C GLN A 9 -3.64 -11.76 5.08
N ILE A 10 -2.72 -11.13 5.84
CA ILE A 10 -2.30 -9.75 5.59
C ILE A 10 -1.59 -9.63 4.23
N ALA A 11 -0.61 -10.48 3.94
CA ALA A 11 0.11 -10.48 2.67
C ALA A 11 -0.85 -10.66 1.48
N ALA A 12 -1.78 -11.62 1.57
CA ALA A 12 -2.79 -11.84 0.54
C ALA A 12 -3.73 -10.63 0.38
N ALA A 13 -4.06 -9.92 1.46
CA ALA A 13 -4.84 -8.68 1.38
C ALA A 13 -4.08 -7.56 0.67
N VAL A 14 -2.79 -7.40 0.99
CA VAL A 14 -1.91 -6.43 0.33
C VAL A 14 -1.76 -6.73 -1.15
N GLU A 15 -1.60 -8.00 -1.54
CA GLU A 15 -1.53 -8.41 -2.95
C GLU A 15 -2.81 -8.07 -3.71
N ARG A 16 -3.99 -8.29 -3.12
CA ARG A 16 -5.27 -7.90 -3.73
C ARG A 16 -5.38 -6.39 -3.91
N VAL A 17 -4.96 -5.61 -2.90
CA VAL A 17 -4.94 -4.14 -3.00
C VAL A 17 -4.00 -3.71 -4.12
N ALA A 18 -2.78 -4.25 -4.14
CA ALA A 18 -1.77 -3.88 -5.13
C ALA A 18 -2.16 -4.30 -6.56
N ALA A 19 -2.90 -5.40 -6.73
CA ALA A 19 -3.46 -5.77 -8.02
C ALA A 19 -4.56 -4.80 -8.49
N ARG A 20 -5.38 -4.28 -7.58
CA ARG A 20 -6.53 -3.41 -7.92
C ARG A 20 -6.13 -1.97 -8.20
N LEU A 21 -5.13 -1.42 -7.50
CA LEU A 21 -4.77 0.00 -7.62
C LEU A 21 -4.40 0.46 -9.05
N PRO A 22 -3.63 -0.31 -9.86
CA PRO A 22 -3.34 0.06 -11.24
C PRO A 22 -4.59 0.15 -12.13
N GLU A 23 -5.60 -0.68 -11.88
CA GLU A 23 -6.87 -0.69 -12.63
C GLU A 23 -7.72 0.57 -12.36
N LEU A 24 -7.50 1.20 -11.20
CA LEU A 24 -8.20 2.42 -10.77
C LEU A 24 -7.48 3.71 -11.19
N ARG A 25 -6.34 3.61 -11.87
CA ARG A 25 -5.47 4.77 -12.16
C ARG A 25 -6.21 5.94 -12.80
N ASP A 26 -6.93 5.70 -13.89
CA ASP A 26 -7.57 6.79 -14.64
C ASP A 26 -8.73 7.41 -13.87
N GLU A 27 -9.51 6.58 -13.16
CA GLU A 27 -10.59 7.03 -12.27
C GLU A 27 -10.04 7.89 -11.13
N LEU A 28 -8.95 7.46 -10.48
CA LEU A 28 -8.32 8.20 -9.40
C LEU A 28 -7.71 9.52 -9.87
N ASN A 29 -7.06 9.54 -11.03
CA ASN A 29 -6.57 10.79 -11.62
C ASN A 29 -7.73 11.74 -11.96
N GLN A 30 -8.85 11.23 -12.47
CA GLN A 30 -10.02 12.05 -12.79
C GLN A 30 -10.63 12.67 -11.52
N LEU A 31 -10.81 11.87 -10.47
CA LEU A 31 -11.33 12.35 -9.18
C LEU A 31 -10.39 13.37 -8.54
N ASP A 32 -9.08 13.09 -8.57
CA ASP A 32 -8.06 13.97 -8.02
C ASP A 32 -7.96 15.28 -8.81
N ALA A 33 -8.03 15.25 -10.14
CA ALA A 33 -8.01 16.46 -10.97
C ALA A 33 -9.20 17.41 -10.71
N ALA A 34 -10.29 16.92 -10.10
CA ALA A 34 -11.42 17.77 -9.74
C ALA A 34 -11.08 18.76 -8.59
N MET A 35 -10.10 18.43 -7.74
CA MET A 35 -9.73 19.22 -6.54
C MET A 35 -8.23 19.31 -6.26
N GLY A 36 -7.39 18.73 -7.12
CA GLY A 36 -5.95 18.53 -6.96
C GLY A 36 -5.20 18.62 -8.29
N ASP A 37 -4.08 17.93 -8.42
CA ASP A 37 -3.22 17.96 -9.62
C ASP A 37 -3.45 16.80 -10.59
N GLY A 38 -4.26 15.82 -10.19
CA GLY A 38 -4.68 14.71 -11.06
C GLY A 38 -3.62 13.63 -11.22
N ASP A 39 -2.72 13.49 -10.24
CA ASP A 39 -1.62 12.52 -10.27
C ASP A 39 -1.82 11.31 -9.35
N LEU A 40 -2.88 11.29 -8.53
CA LEU A 40 -3.10 10.26 -7.52
C LEU A 40 -3.04 8.84 -8.07
N GLY A 41 -3.66 8.58 -9.21
CA GLY A 41 -3.63 7.30 -9.90
C GLY A 41 -2.22 6.83 -10.27
N ILE A 42 -1.34 7.77 -10.66
CA ILE A 42 0.07 7.49 -10.94
C ILE A 42 0.79 7.15 -9.62
N THR A 43 0.53 7.93 -8.58
CA THR A 43 1.08 7.74 -7.24
C THR A 43 0.75 6.34 -6.69
N VAL A 44 -0.52 5.94 -6.69
CA VAL A 44 -0.92 4.62 -6.17
C VAL A 44 -0.48 3.46 -7.05
N ALA A 45 -0.35 3.65 -8.37
CA ALA A 45 0.17 2.62 -9.26
C ALA A 45 1.65 2.32 -8.98
N LYS A 46 2.48 3.35 -8.72
CA LYS A 46 3.87 3.16 -8.29
C LYS A 46 3.95 2.48 -6.93
N GLY A 47 3.11 2.92 -5.99
CA GLY A 47 3.02 2.31 -4.67
C GLY A 47 2.60 0.84 -4.73
N ALA A 48 1.69 0.47 -5.62
CA ALA A 48 1.25 -0.91 -5.84
C ALA A 48 2.40 -1.83 -6.27
N VAL A 49 3.22 -1.40 -7.23
CA VAL A 49 4.42 -2.16 -7.64
C VAL A 49 5.35 -2.37 -6.45
N ALA A 50 5.58 -1.34 -5.64
CA ALA A 50 6.43 -1.45 -4.45
C ALA A 50 5.87 -2.39 -3.38
N LEU A 51 4.53 -2.43 -3.20
CA LEU A 51 3.88 -3.38 -2.31
C LEU A 51 4.06 -4.84 -2.80
N GLN A 52 3.93 -5.07 -4.10
CA GLN A 52 4.15 -6.40 -4.70
C GLN A 52 5.60 -6.85 -4.53
N GLU A 53 6.56 -6.00 -4.88
CA GLU A 53 8.00 -6.28 -4.72
C GLU A 53 8.37 -6.54 -3.26
N TYR A 54 7.86 -5.72 -2.33
CA TYR A 54 8.13 -5.90 -0.90
C TYR A 54 7.57 -7.21 -0.40
N THR A 55 6.31 -7.54 -0.74
CA THR A 55 5.64 -8.77 -0.31
C THR A 55 6.35 -10.01 -0.85
N ALA A 56 6.79 -9.99 -2.12
CA ALA A 56 7.52 -11.09 -2.73
C ALA A 56 8.92 -11.30 -2.08
N ALA A 57 9.61 -10.21 -1.74
CA ALA A 57 10.95 -10.28 -1.16
C ALA A 57 10.95 -10.52 0.36
N ASN A 58 9.87 -10.19 1.06
CA ASN A 58 9.78 -10.22 2.51
C ASN A 58 8.49 -10.94 2.94
N PRO A 59 8.49 -12.27 3.07
CA PRO A 59 7.37 -12.98 3.65
C PRO A 59 7.07 -12.48 5.08
N PRO A 60 5.79 -12.43 5.49
CA PRO A 60 5.41 -12.02 6.84
C PRO A 60 6.01 -12.97 7.87
N GLY A 61 6.79 -12.44 8.80
CA GLY A 61 7.32 -13.17 9.96
C GLY A 61 6.44 -13.03 11.19
N ASP A 62 6.98 -13.38 12.36
CA ASP A 62 6.24 -13.32 13.64
C ASP A 62 5.92 -11.88 14.08
N ASP A 63 6.74 -10.91 13.66
CA ASP A 63 6.53 -9.49 13.94
C ASP A 63 5.75 -8.82 12.80
N LEU A 64 4.41 -8.91 12.91
CA LEU A 64 3.50 -8.31 11.95
C LEU A 64 3.58 -6.78 11.93
N GLY A 65 3.94 -6.15 13.06
CA GLY A 65 4.06 -4.70 13.12
C GLY A 65 5.23 -4.20 12.29
N LYS A 66 6.37 -4.88 12.37
CA LYS A 66 7.52 -4.62 11.50
C LYS A 66 7.20 -4.88 10.03
N TYR A 67 6.42 -5.92 9.73
CA TYR A 67 6.00 -6.21 8.36
C TYR A 67 5.12 -5.09 7.78
N LEU A 68 4.11 -4.63 8.51
CA LEU A 68 3.26 -3.50 8.13
C LEU A 68 4.05 -2.21 7.94
N ALA A 69 4.93 -1.87 8.89
CA ALA A 69 5.80 -0.71 8.77
C ALA A 69 6.68 -0.76 7.52
N GLY A 70 7.21 -1.96 7.18
CA GLY A 70 7.99 -2.18 5.98
C GLY A 70 7.21 -1.94 4.68
N LEU A 71 5.97 -2.43 4.60
CA LEU A 71 5.06 -2.16 3.48
C LEU A 71 4.82 -0.66 3.30
N GLY A 72 4.55 0.05 4.40
CA GLY A 72 4.35 1.50 4.39
C GLY A 72 5.57 2.27 3.91
N MET A 73 6.76 1.90 4.39
CA MET A 73 8.01 2.51 3.92
C MET A 73 8.28 2.24 2.45
N ALA A 74 8.04 1.01 1.97
CA ALA A 74 8.20 0.65 0.57
C ALA A 74 7.30 1.49 -0.33
N PHE A 75 6.02 1.62 0.03
CA PHE A 75 5.06 2.45 -0.70
C PHE A 75 5.52 3.91 -0.76
N ASN A 76 5.84 4.52 0.39
CA ASN A 76 6.22 5.93 0.45
C ASN A 76 7.51 6.24 -0.31
N LYS A 77 8.47 5.29 -0.32
CA LYS A 77 9.70 5.45 -1.09
C LYS A 77 9.46 5.46 -2.60
N ALA A 78 8.55 4.62 -3.09
CA ALA A 78 8.22 4.54 -4.51
C ALA A 78 7.32 5.69 -4.98
N ALA A 79 6.49 6.21 -4.08
CA ALA A 79 5.44 7.19 -4.37
C ALA A 79 5.47 8.34 -3.35
N SER A 80 6.60 9.07 -3.31
CA SER A 80 6.81 10.18 -2.37
C SER A 80 5.83 11.33 -2.66
N SER A 81 4.77 11.38 -1.86
CA SER A 81 3.65 12.31 -1.95
C SER A 81 2.96 12.41 -0.58
N THR A 82 1.99 13.30 -0.42
CA THR A 82 1.12 13.31 0.78
C THR A 82 0.45 11.96 1.00
N MET A 83 -0.03 11.32 -0.07
CA MET A 83 -0.64 9.99 0.01
C MET A 83 0.36 8.91 0.41
N GLY A 84 1.58 8.98 -0.09
CA GLY A 84 2.68 8.11 0.35
C GLY A 84 2.95 8.25 1.85
N ALA A 85 3.06 9.50 2.34
CA ALA A 85 3.33 9.79 3.74
C ALA A 85 2.18 9.33 4.66
N LEU A 86 0.93 9.56 4.27
CA LEU A 86 -0.26 9.11 5.01
C LEU A 86 -0.32 7.58 5.06
N THR A 87 -0.08 6.90 3.93
CA THR A 87 -0.08 5.44 3.85
C THR A 87 1.02 4.83 4.72
N ALA A 88 2.24 5.37 4.66
CA ALA A 88 3.33 4.94 5.53
C ALA A 88 2.98 5.13 7.01
N THR A 89 2.47 6.30 7.36
CA THR A 89 2.09 6.61 8.74
C THR A 89 1.01 5.67 9.24
N ALA A 90 -0.04 5.41 8.43
CA ALA A 90 -1.10 4.50 8.79
C ALA A 90 -0.57 3.08 9.07
N LEU A 91 0.27 2.55 8.19
CA LEU A 91 0.82 1.20 8.34
C LEU A 91 1.84 1.09 9.49
N MET A 92 2.66 2.13 9.71
CA MET A 92 3.57 2.19 10.87
C MET A 92 2.82 2.25 12.22
N ARG A 93 1.61 2.79 12.25
CA ARG A 93 0.79 2.91 13.46
C ARG A 93 -0.18 1.74 13.65
N ALA A 94 -0.43 0.98 12.58
CA ALA A 94 -1.21 -0.26 12.63
C ALA A 94 -0.39 -1.42 13.19
N GLY A 95 0.93 -1.39 13.01
CA GLY A 95 1.89 -2.30 13.65
C GLY A 95 2.18 -1.95 15.10
#